data_AF-A0A096LWS4-F1
#
_entry.id   AF-A0A096LWS4-F1
#
_cell.length_a   1.000
_cell.length_b   1.000
_cell.length_c   1.000
_cell.angle_alpha   90.00
_cell.angle_beta   90.00
_cell.angle_gamma   90.00
#
_symmetry.space_group_name_H-M   'P 1'
#
loop_
_entity.id
_entity.type
_entity.pdbx_description
1 polymer ?
#
loop_
_entity_poly.entity_id
_entity_poly.type
_entity_poly.pdbx_seq_one_letter_code
_entity_poly.pdbx_strand_id
1 'polypeptide(L)'
;WSRAKADWSRVKADWSRIEADWSRIEADWSRIEADWSRAKADWSWAKADWSRAKDWNRIKADWSRVKADWSRVKADWNRIKADWSLVKADWSRVKADWIRIKADWSWVKADWGRVKADWNRIKADWSRVKADWIRIKADWIRIKADWSRVKADWSRVKADRCRVKADWGRVRADWNWVKADWSRVKADWSRVKADWSRVKADWSRVKADL
;
A
#
# COMPACT_ATOMS: atom_id res chain seq x y z
N TRP A 1 1.52 19.68 -1.99
CA TRP A 1 2.51 20.49 -1.25
C TRP A 1 2.96 21.73 -2.00
N SER A 2 3.55 21.62 -3.19
CA SER A 2 4.02 22.79 -3.97
C SER A 2 2.92 23.79 -4.31
N ARG A 3 1.70 23.31 -4.61
CA ARG A 3 0.53 24.14 -4.92
C ARG A 3 0.01 24.91 -3.70
N ALA A 4 -0.29 24.21 -2.60
CA ALA A 4 -0.67 24.83 -1.33
C ALA A 4 0.37 25.88 -0.83
N LYS A 5 1.66 25.62 -1.03
CA LYS A 5 2.73 26.60 -0.70
C LYS A 5 2.64 27.85 -1.58
N ALA A 6 2.41 27.68 -2.88
CA ALA A 6 2.23 28.79 -3.80
C ALA A 6 0.98 29.61 -3.47
N ASP A 7 -0.13 28.95 -3.14
CA ASP A 7 -1.39 29.62 -2.76
C ASP A 7 -1.23 30.37 -1.42
N TRP A 8 -0.49 29.82 -0.46
CA TRP A 8 -0.16 30.54 0.78
C TRP A 8 0.65 31.81 0.53
N SER A 9 1.65 31.73 -0.35
CA SER A 9 2.44 32.91 -0.74
C SER A 9 1.58 33.98 -1.42
N ARG A 10 0.58 33.58 -2.22
CA ARG A 10 -0.37 34.51 -2.85
C ARG A 10 -1.25 35.20 -1.82
N VAL A 11 -1.87 34.44 -0.91
CA VAL A 11 -2.68 35.00 0.18
C VAL A 11 -1.88 36.01 1.00
N LYS A 12 -0.62 35.71 1.31
CA LYS A 12 0.27 36.63 2.01
C LYS A 12 0.51 37.92 1.23
N ALA A 13 0.75 37.81 -0.07
CA ALA A 13 0.96 38.98 -0.93
C ALA A 13 -0.32 39.84 -1.04
N ASP A 14 -1.48 39.21 -1.21
CA ASP A 14 -2.76 39.92 -1.28
C ASP A 14 -3.11 40.60 0.04
N TRP A 15 -2.78 40.00 1.18
CA TRP A 15 -2.91 40.65 2.49
C TRP A 15 -2.08 41.93 2.59
N SER A 16 -0.80 41.86 2.20
CA SER A 16 0.07 43.05 2.18
C SER A 16 -0.43 44.14 1.24
N ARG A 17 -1.11 43.79 0.13
CA ARG A 17 -1.74 44.76 -0.76
C ARG A 17 -2.95 45.42 -0.13
N ILE A 18 -3.81 44.63 0.52
CA ILE A 18 -4.98 45.16 1.26
C ILE A 18 -4.54 46.12 2.36
N GLU A 19 -3.49 45.80 3.11
CA GLU A 19 -2.91 46.69 4.12
C GLU A 19 -2.42 48.00 3.51
N ALA A 20 -1.70 47.93 2.38
CA ALA A 20 -1.21 49.13 1.70
C ALA A 20 -2.35 50.00 1.16
N ASP A 21 -3.39 49.40 0.58
CA ASP A 21 -4.57 50.13 0.09
C ASP A 21 -5.36 50.76 1.23
N TRP A 22 -5.43 50.12 2.40
CA TRP A 22 -6.02 50.70 3.61
C TRP A 22 -5.28 51.97 4.05
N SER A 23 -3.94 51.91 4.13
CA SER A 23 -3.12 53.09 4.46
C SER A 23 -3.32 54.24 3.46
N ARG A 24 -3.54 53.93 2.17
CA ARG A 24 -3.82 54.95 1.15
C ARG A 24 -5.19 55.60 1.36
N ILE A 25 -6.21 54.80 1.67
CA ILE A 25 -7.55 55.31 1.98
C ILE A 25 -7.53 56.22 3.20
N GLU A 26 -6.78 55.86 4.26
CA GLU A 26 -6.60 56.71 5.45
C GLU A 26 -5.91 58.04 5.13
N ALA A 27 -4.87 58.01 4.29
CA ALA A 27 -4.19 59.22 3.84
C ALA A 27 -5.12 60.13 3.01
N ASP A 28 -5.95 59.54 2.14
CA ASP A 28 -6.91 60.25 1.32
C ASP A 28 -8.03 60.88 2.16
N TRP A 29 -8.50 60.18 3.19
CA TRP A 29 -9.44 60.71 4.16
C TRP A 29 -8.89 61.97 4.85
N SER A 30 -7.63 61.89 5.30
CA SER A 30 -6.94 63.01 5.94
C SER A 30 -6.82 64.23 5.01
N ARG A 31 -6.64 64.01 3.70
CA ARG A 31 -6.61 65.08 2.69
C ARG A 31 -7.99 65.72 2.49
N ILE A 32 -9.05 64.92 2.45
CA ILE A 32 -10.43 65.41 2.35
C ILE A 32 -10.77 66.29 3.57
N GLU A 33 -10.40 65.87 4.78
CA GLU A 33 -10.63 66.66 5.99
C GLU A 33 -9.92 68.01 5.94
N ALA A 34 -8.68 68.04 5.42
CA ALA A 34 -7.93 69.28 5.24
C ALA A 34 -8.57 70.21 4.18
N ASP A 35 -8.97 69.67 3.03
CA ASP A 35 -9.59 70.45 1.96
C ASP A 35 -11.00 70.94 2.35
N TRP A 36 -11.75 70.14 3.12
CA TRP A 36 -13.00 70.57 3.73
C TRP A 36 -12.80 71.75 4.69
N SER A 37 -11.75 71.68 5.53
CA SER A 37 -11.41 72.75 6.47
C SER A 37 -11.04 74.03 5.73
N ARG A 38 -10.30 73.93 4.62
CA ARG A 38 -10.01 75.08 3.73
C ARG A 38 -11.26 75.66 3.10
N ALA A 39 -12.11 74.83 2.50
CA ALA A 39 -13.36 75.27 1.88
C ALA A 39 -14.26 76.01 2.89
N LYS A 40 -14.32 75.52 4.13
CA LYS A 40 -15.07 76.14 5.23
C LYS A 40 -14.48 77.50 5.62
N ALA A 41 -13.15 77.60 5.68
CA ALA A 41 -12.47 78.87 5.92
C ALA A 41 -12.79 79.86 4.79
N ASP A 42 -12.54 79.49 3.53
CA ASP A 42 -12.78 80.33 2.35
C ASP A 42 -14.22 80.83 2.28
N TRP A 43 -15.20 79.99 2.63
CA TRP A 43 -16.59 80.41 2.75
C TRP A 43 -16.78 81.47 3.84
N SER A 44 -16.18 81.29 5.03
CA SER A 44 -16.24 82.29 6.09
C SER A 44 -15.63 83.63 5.66
N TRP A 45 -14.52 83.61 4.91
CA TRP A 45 -13.90 84.81 4.35
C TRP A 45 -14.81 85.49 3.32
N ALA A 46 -15.34 84.73 2.36
CA ALA A 46 -16.26 85.25 1.35
C ALA A 46 -17.51 85.91 1.97
N LYS A 47 -18.05 85.30 3.04
CA LYS A 47 -19.20 85.83 3.79
C LYS A 47 -18.85 87.14 4.51
N ALA A 48 -17.66 87.23 5.10
CA ALA A 48 -17.18 88.44 5.76
C ALA A 48 -16.94 89.57 4.75
N ASP A 49 -16.34 89.28 3.59
CA ASP A 49 -16.13 90.25 2.54
C ASP A 49 -17.46 90.77 1.95
N TRP A 50 -18.46 89.90 1.75
CA TRP A 50 -19.82 90.33 1.39
C TRP A 50 -20.37 91.35 2.41
N SER A 51 -20.27 91.07 3.72
CA SER A 51 -20.77 91.98 4.76
C SER A 51 -20.10 93.36 4.80
N ARG A 52 -18.96 93.53 4.11
CA ARG A 52 -18.15 94.76 4.08
C ARG A 52 -18.21 95.52 2.74
N ALA A 53 -18.84 94.98 1.69
CA ALA A 53 -18.41 95.32 0.33
C ALA A 53 -19.05 96.55 -0.36
N LYS A 54 -18.15 97.32 -1.00
CA LYS A 54 -18.32 98.10 -2.25
C LYS A 54 -17.55 97.49 -3.46
N ASP A 55 -16.83 96.36 -3.31
CA ASP A 55 -15.89 95.85 -4.33
C ASP A 55 -16.25 94.43 -4.84
N TRP A 56 -16.86 94.36 -6.03
CA TRP A 56 -17.50 93.16 -6.59
C TRP A 56 -16.52 92.10 -7.12
N ASN A 57 -15.33 92.53 -7.57
CA ASN A 57 -14.34 91.63 -8.16
C ASN A 57 -13.76 90.65 -7.14
N ARG A 58 -13.61 91.10 -5.89
CA ARG A 58 -13.05 90.29 -4.80
C ARG A 58 -14.02 89.17 -4.38
N ILE A 59 -15.31 89.48 -4.24
CA ILE A 59 -16.38 88.49 -3.98
C ILE A 59 -16.41 87.40 -5.05
N LYS A 60 -16.28 87.78 -6.33
CA LYS A 60 -16.27 86.84 -7.45
C LYS A 60 -15.08 85.87 -7.40
N ALA A 61 -13.91 86.36 -6.98
CA ALA A 61 -12.71 85.54 -6.82
C ALA A 61 -12.87 84.52 -5.68
N ASP A 62 -13.38 84.94 -4.52
CA ASP A 62 -13.59 84.04 -3.37
C ASP A 62 -14.64 82.97 -3.67
N TRP A 63 -15.74 83.32 -4.35
CA TRP A 63 -16.75 82.34 -4.76
C TRP A 63 -16.18 81.31 -5.75
N SER A 64 -15.27 81.74 -6.64
CA SER A 64 -14.58 80.84 -7.57
C SER A 64 -13.65 79.87 -6.83
N ARG A 65 -12.99 80.31 -5.74
CA ARG A 65 -12.15 79.44 -4.88
C ARG A 65 -13.00 78.39 -4.17
N VAL A 66 -14.10 78.80 -3.53
CA VAL A 66 -15.02 77.86 -2.86
C VAL A 66 -15.54 76.79 -3.81
N LYS A 67 -15.91 77.16 -5.05
CA LYS A 67 -16.35 76.19 -6.06
C LYS A 67 -15.25 75.21 -6.48
N ALA A 68 -14.01 75.69 -6.59
CA ALA A 68 -12.86 74.85 -6.93
C ALA A 68 -12.58 73.83 -5.81
N ASP A 69 -12.60 74.26 -4.55
CA ASP A 69 -12.37 73.37 -3.40
C ASP A 69 -13.48 72.33 -3.27
N TRP A 70 -14.74 72.70 -3.51
CA TRP A 70 -15.84 71.73 -3.53
C TRP A 70 -15.70 70.68 -4.63
N SER A 71 -15.17 71.11 -5.78
CA SER A 71 -14.88 70.19 -6.89
C SER A 71 -13.76 69.21 -6.54
N ARG A 72 -12.75 69.64 -5.78
CA ARG A 72 -11.66 68.78 -5.27
C ARG A 72 -12.18 67.75 -4.27
N VAL A 73 -12.93 68.18 -3.26
CA VAL A 73 -13.55 67.28 -2.27
C VAL A 73 -14.40 66.21 -2.95
N LYS A 74 -15.19 66.59 -3.97
CA LYS A 74 -16.00 65.63 -4.73
C LYS A 74 -15.15 64.63 -5.52
N ALA A 75 -14.03 65.07 -6.10
CA ALA A 75 -13.12 64.20 -6.83
C ALA A 75 -12.43 63.20 -5.90
N ASP A 76 -11.96 63.65 -4.74
CA ASP A 76 -11.32 62.79 -3.74
C ASP A 76 -12.29 61.77 -3.15
N TRP A 77 -13.54 62.17 -2.87
CA TRP A 77 -14.60 61.25 -2.45
C TRP A 77 -14.84 60.12 -3.47
N ASN A 78 -14.85 60.45 -4.76
CA ASN A 78 -14.98 59.45 -5.81
C ASN A 78 -13.78 58.50 -5.86
N ARG A 79 -12.56 59.00 -5.59
CA ARG A 79 -11.36 58.16 -5.51
C ARG A 79 -11.45 57.16 -4.36
N ILE A 80 -11.79 57.62 -3.15
CA ILE A 80 -11.98 56.73 -1.98
C ILE A 80 -13.02 55.65 -2.27
N LYS A 81 -14.13 56.00 -2.93
CA LYS A 81 -15.17 55.04 -3.30
C LYS A 81 -14.65 53.96 -4.26
N ALA A 82 -13.78 54.34 -5.21
CA ALA A 82 -13.13 53.40 -6.11
C ALA A 82 -12.15 52.49 -5.35
N ASP A 83 -11.32 53.05 -4.48
CA ASP A 83 -10.35 52.30 -3.68
C ASP A 83 -11.04 51.32 -2.74
N TRP A 84 -12.14 51.71 -2.09
CA TRP A 84 -12.95 50.81 -1.26
C TRP A 84 -13.51 49.63 -2.06
N SER A 85 -13.87 49.85 -3.33
CA SER A 85 -14.36 48.81 -4.22
C SER A 85 -13.25 47.81 -4.58
N LEU A 86 -12.01 48.28 -4.75
CA LEU A 86 -10.84 47.44 -4.98
C LEU A 86 -10.52 46.59 -3.74
N VAL A 87 -10.48 47.19 -2.54
CA VAL A 87 -10.25 46.48 -1.27
C VAL A 87 -11.28 45.37 -1.07
N LYS A 88 -12.56 45.64 -1.38
CA LYS A 88 -13.62 44.63 -1.28
C LYS A 88 -13.42 43.47 -2.27
N ALA A 89 -12.93 43.76 -3.49
CA ALA A 89 -12.62 42.74 -4.47
C ALA A 89 -11.43 41.87 -4.03
N ASP A 90 -10.38 42.48 -3.48
CA ASP A 90 -9.21 41.77 -2.99
C ASP A 90 -9.53 40.91 -1.76
N TRP A 91 -10.37 41.40 -0.84
CA TRP A 91 -10.89 40.58 0.26
C TRP A 91 -11.64 39.32 -0.24
N SER A 92 -12.41 39.49 -1.31
CA SER A 92 -13.15 38.37 -1.93
C SER A 92 -12.19 37.33 -2.55
N ARG A 93 -11.08 37.78 -3.14
CA ARG A 93 -10.02 36.91 -3.66
C ARG A 93 -9.32 36.13 -2.55
N VAL A 94 -8.90 36.82 -1.49
CA VAL A 94 -8.28 36.19 -0.31
C VAL A 94 -9.18 35.10 0.28
N LYS A 95 -10.49 35.38 0.40
CA LYS A 95 -11.46 34.40 0.89
C LYS A 95 -11.55 33.17 -0.02
N ALA A 96 -11.56 33.36 -1.34
CA ALA A 96 -11.60 32.25 -2.29
C ALA A 96 -10.33 31.39 -2.23
N ASP A 97 -9.17 32.02 -2.10
CA ASP A 97 -7.89 31.31 -2.00
C ASP A 97 -7.76 30.56 -0.67
N TRP A 98 -8.29 31.09 0.43
CA TRP A 98 -8.38 30.36 1.70
C TRP A 98 -9.20 29.06 1.58
N ILE A 99 -10.33 29.11 0.87
CA ILE A 99 -11.17 27.94 0.60
C ILE A 99 -10.40 26.89 -0.21
N ARG A 100 -9.64 27.32 -1.23
CA ARG A 100 -8.79 26.42 -2.04
C ARG A 100 -7.71 25.76 -1.20
N ILE A 101 -6.99 26.52 -0.37
CA ILE A 101 -5.95 26.00 0.52
C ILE A 101 -6.52 24.94 1.47
N LYS A 102 -7.71 25.19 2.05
CA LYS A 102 -8.38 24.23 2.94
C LYS A 102 -8.76 22.94 2.20
N ALA A 103 -9.23 23.04 0.96
CA ALA A 103 -9.52 21.88 0.12
C ALA A 103 -8.23 21.09 -0.18
N ASP A 104 -7.17 21.75 -0.64
CA ASP A 104 -5.87 21.14 -0.92
C ASP A 104 -5.32 20.40 0.31
N TRP A 105 -5.42 20.98 1.50
CA TRP A 105 -4.99 20.33 2.74
C TRP A 105 -5.79 19.06 3.05
N SER A 106 -7.10 19.09 2.79
CA SER A 106 -7.98 17.93 2.99
C SER A 106 -7.61 16.79 2.04
N TRP A 107 -7.29 17.11 0.79
CA TRP A 107 -6.80 16.14 -0.20
C TRP A 107 -5.47 15.51 0.22
N VAL A 108 -4.50 16.33 0.64
CA VAL A 108 -3.19 15.82 1.12
C VAL A 108 -3.37 14.88 2.31
N LYS A 109 -4.27 15.21 3.25
CA LYS A 109 -4.56 14.35 4.40
C LYS A 109 -5.17 13.00 3.99
N ALA A 110 -6.09 13.01 3.02
CA ALA A 110 -6.70 11.79 2.50
C ALA A 110 -5.68 10.90 1.78
N ASP A 111 -4.80 11.49 0.98
CA ASP A 111 -3.74 10.78 0.26
C ASP A 111 -2.75 10.12 1.22
N TRP A 112 -2.32 10.85 2.27
CA TRP A 112 -1.50 10.28 3.33
C TRP A 112 -2.17 9.08 4.03
N GLY A 113 -3.48 9.15 4.22
CA GLY A 113 -4.28 8.03 4.75
C GLY A 113 -4.23 6.80 3.85
N ARG A 114 -4.32 6.97 2.53
CA ARG A 114 -4.20 5.88 1.54
C ARG A 114 -2.81 5.26 1.54
N VAL A 115 -1.76 6.08 1.49
CA VAL A 115 -0.36 5.60 1.54
C VAL A 115 -0.11 4.77 2.80
N LYS A 116 -0.62 5.20 3.96
CA LYS A 116 -0.49 4.44 5.21
C LYS A 116 -1.21 3.08 5.15
N ALA A 117 -2.39 3.03 4.54
CA ALA A 117 -3.14 1.79 4.37
C ALA A 117 -2.41 0.81 3.42
N ASP A 118 -1.89 1.30 2.30
CA ASP A 118 -1.11 0.50 1.36
C ASP A 118 0.15 -0.06 1.99
N TRP A 119 0.88 0.74 2.78
CA TRP A 119 2.04 0.27 3.53
C TRP A 119 1.70 -0.87 4.49
N ASN A 120 0.59 -0.77 5.21
CA ASN A 120 0.12 -1.83 6.10
C ASN A 120 -0.22 -3.11 5.33
N ARG A 121 -0.84 -3.00 4.16
CA ARG A 121 -1.14 -4.13 3.28
C ARG A 121 0.14 -4.83 2.80
N ILE A 122 1.12 -4.07 2.32
CA ILE A 122 2.43 -4.61 1.90
C ILE A 122 3.10 -5.36 3.05
N LYS A 123 3.07 -4.82 4.27
CA LYS A 123 3.65 -5.47 5.45
C LYS A 123 2.94 -6.79 5.80
N ALA A 124 1.62 -6.85 5.64
CA ALA A 124 0.84 -8.07 5.85
C ALA A 124 1.16 -9.13 4.78
N ASP A 125 1.23 -8.73 3.51
CA ASP A 125 1.56 -9.62 2.40
C ASP A 125 2.99 -10.18 2.54
N TRP A 126 3.97 -9.35 2.93
CA TRP A 126 5.33 -9.83 3.23
C TRP A 126 5.35 -10.88 4.35
N SER A 127 4.52 -10.69 5.37
CA SER A 127 4.41 -11.63 6.50
C SER A 127 3.81 -12.97 6.05
N ARG A 128 2.84 -12.96 5.12
CA ARG A 128 2.26 -14.16 4.50
C ARG A 128 3.30 -14.91 3.66
N VAL A 129 4.02 -14.19 2.78
CA VAL A 129 5.10 -14.79 1.96
C VAL A 129 6.16 -15.45 2.84
N LYS A 130 6.54 -14.81 3.95
CA LYS A 130 7.49 -15.42 4.91
C LYS A 130 6.95 -16.70 5.53
N ALA A 131 5.66 -16.74 5.90
CA ALA A 131 5.03 -17.92 6.46
C ALA A 131 4.95 -19.08 5.44
N ASP A 132 4.60 -18.78 4.19
CA ASP A 132 4.54 -19.78 3.13
C ASP A 132 5.93 -20.34 2.79
N TRP A 133 6.97 -19.52 2.80
CA TRP A 133 8.35 -20.00 2.66
C TRP A 133 8.77 -20.98 3.76
N ILE A 134 8.34 -20.73 5.01
CA ILE A 134 8.58 -21.65 6.13
C ILE A 134 7.85 -22.98 5.91
N ARG A 135 6.60 -22.96 5.42
CA ARG A 135 5.84 -24.17 5.10
C ARG A 135 6.50 -24.99 3.99
N ILE A 136 6.89 -24.33 2.89
CA ILE A 136 7.59 -24.99 1.77
C ILE A 136 8.87 -25.68 2.25
N LYS A 137 9.66 -25.02 3.12
CA LYS A 137 10.85 -25.63 3.72
C LYS A 137 10.52 -26.87 4.54
N ALA A 138 9.46 -26.82 5.35
CA ALA A 138 9.03 -27.96 6.16
C ALA A 138 8.56 -29.14 5.28
N ASP A 139 7.82 -28.86 4.21
CA ASP A 139 7.37 -29.90 3.28
C ASP A 139 8.54 -30.54 2.52
N TRP A 140 9.55 -29.75 2.13
CA TRP A 140 10.78 -30.29 1.53
C TRP A 140 11.51 -31.26 2.47
N ILE A 141 11.58 -30.95 3.76
CA ILE A 141 12.17 -31.83 4.77
C ILE A 141 11.39 -33.15 4.87
N ARG A 142 10.05 -33.09 4.86
CA ARG A 142 9.18 -34.28 4.89
C ARG A 142 9.38 -35.16 3.66
N ILE A 143 9.38 -34.57 2.46
CA ILE A 143 9.62 -35.29 1.20
C ILE A 143 10.96 -36.03 1.24
N LYS A 144 12.02 -35.38 1.74
CA LYS A 144 13.34 -36.00 1.88
C LYS A 144 13.33 -37.19 2.85
N ALA A 145 12.60 -37.08 3.95
CA ALA A 145 12.43 -38.17 4.91
C ALA A 145 11.67 -39.36 4.30
N ASP A 146 10.58 -39.09 3.58
CA ASP A 146 9.78 -40.13 2.92
C ASP A 146 10.56 -40.84 1.82
N TRP A 147 11.35 -40.11 1.02
CA TRP A 147 12.25 -40.71 0.03
C TRP A 147 13.27 -41.67 0.69
N SER A 148 13.76 -41.29 1.87
CA SER A 148 14.70 -42.12 2.63
C SER A 148 14.05 -43.41 3.15
N ARG A 149 12.77 -43.34 3.55
CA ARG A 149 11.97 -44.52 3.94
C ARG A 149 11.72 -45.45 2.76
N VAL A 150 11.30 -44.92 1.62
CA VAL A 150 11.08 -45.69 0.38
C VAL A 150 12.36 -46.45 -0.02
N LYS A 151 13.52 -45.81 0.07
CA LYS A 151 14.81 -46.45 -0.23
C LYS A 151 15.13 -47.60 0.76
N ALA A 152 14.80 -47.43 2.04
CA ALA A 152 14.99 -48.47 3.04
C ALA A 152 14.05 -49.67 2.79
N ASP A 153 12.79 -49.41 2.47
CA ASP A 153 11.80 -50.46 2.17
C ASP A 153 12.18 -51.24 0.91
N TRP A 154 12.65 -50.55 -0.15
CA TRP A 154 13.19 -51.22 -1.34
C TRP A 154 14.35 -52.17 -1.01
N SER A 155 15.23 -51.75 -0.10
CA SER A 155 16.35 -52.58 0.36
C SER A 155 15.88 -53.83 1.11
N ARG A 156 14.83 -53.70 1.93
CA ARG A 156 14.19 -54.83 2.64
C ARG A 156 13.56 -55.82 1.67
N VAL A 157 12.76 -55.34 0.71
CA VAL A 157 12.14 -56.17 -0.33
C VAL A 157 13.20 -56.96 -1.11
N LYS A 158 14.33 -56.31 -1.45
CA LYS A 158 15.46 -56.99 -2.12
C LYS A 158 16.05 -58.11 -1.26
N ALA A 159 16.23 -57.88 0.05
CA ALA A 159 16.74 -58.88 0.98
C ALA A 159 15.77 -60.07 1.13
N ASP A 160 14.47 -59.81 1.26
CA ASP A 160 13.45 -60.85 1.37
C ASP A 160 13.37 -61.70 0.10
N ARG A 161 13.48 -61.09 -1.08
CA ARG A 161 13.57 -61.82 -2.35
C ARG A 161 14.77 -62.77 -2.38
N CYS A 162 15.92 -62.36 -1.84
CA CYS A 162 17.09 -63.23 -1.73
C CYS A 162 16.85 -64.40 -0.78
N ARG A 163 16.18 -64.17 0.37
CA ARG A 163 15.82 -65.22 1.33
C ARG A 163 14.88 -66.26 0.71
N VAL A 164 13.79 -65.79 0.07
CA VAL A 164 12.85 -66.66 -0.65
C VAL A 164 13.56 -67.52 -1.70
N LYS A 165 14.49 -66.94 -2.46
CA LYS A 165 15.27 -67.69 -3.45
C LYS A 165 16.14 -68.77 -2.79
N ALA A 166 16.75 -68.49 -1.65
CA ALA A 166 17.55 -69.46 -0.90
C ALA A 166 16.69 -70.60 -0.36
N ASP A 167 15.51 -70.29 0.18
CA ASP A 167 14.58 -71.30 0.72
C ASP A 167 14.06 -72.22 -0.38
N TRP A 168 13.72 -71.69 -1.56
CA TRP A 168 13.43 -72.51 -2.74
C TRP A 168 14.58 -73.45 -3.11
N GLY A 169 15.82 -73.00 -2.96
CA GLY A 169 17.01 -73.82 -3.13
C GLY A 169 17.08 -74.99 -2.15
N ARG A 170 16.76 -74.75 -0.86
CA ARG A 170 16.71 -75.80 0.17
C ARG A 170 15.61 -76.81 -0.11
N VAL A 171 14.38 -76.36 -0.38
CA VAL A 171 13.24 -77.23 -0.72
C VAL A 171 13.57 -78.14 -1.90
N ARG A 172 14.24 -77.60 -2.93
CA ARG A 172 14.68 -78.41 -4.08
C ARG A 172 15.72 -79.47 -3.69
N ALA A 173 16.65 -79.14 -2.79
CA ALA A 173 17.63 -80.10 -2.29
C ALA A 173 16.95 -81.22 -1.47
N ASP A 174 16.05 -80.86 -0.56
CA ASP A 174 15.28 -81.82 0.25
C ASP A 174 14.45 -82.76 -0.62
N TRP A 175 13.80 -82.23 -1.68
CA TRP A 175 13.09 -83.04 -2.65
C TRP A 175 13.98 -84.07 -3.36
N ASN A 176 15.21 -83.66 -3.73
CA ASN A 176 16.17 -84.58 -4.34
C ASN A 176 16.61 -85.69 -3.36
N TRP A 177 16.77 -85.37 -2.07
CA TRP A 177 17.06 -86.34 -1.03
C TRP A 177 15.92 -87.36 -0.88
N VAL A 178 14.67 -86.90 -0.75
CA VAL A 178 13.48 -87.78 -0.67
C VAL A 178 13.40 -88.72 -1.87
N LYS A 179 13.67 -88.21 -3.08
CA LYS A 179 13.68 -89.02 -4.31
C LYS A 179 14.78 -90.10 -4.29
N ALA A 180 15.96 -89.77 -3.76
CA ALA A 180 17.06 -90.72 -3.62
C ALA A 180 16.72 -91.82 -2.60
N ASP A 181 16.16 -91.46 -1.45
CA ASP A 181 15.73 -92.42 -0.43
C ASP A 181 14.61 -93.33 -0.93
N TRP A 182 13.63 -92.79 -1.66
CA TRP A 182 12.61 -93.60 -2.32
C TRP A 182 13.21 -94.63 -3.28
N SER A 183 14.24 -94.23 -4.03
CA SER A 183 14.95 -95.13 -4.94
C SER A 183 15.68 -96.25 -4.20
N ARG A 184 16.27 -95.95 -3.03
CA ARG A 184 16.89 -96.94 -2.14
C ARG A 184 15.86 -97.92 -1.59
N VAL A 185 14.74 -97.43 -1.05
CA VAL A 185 13.63 -98.29 -0.56
C VAL A 185 13.14 -99.24 -1.64
N LYS A 186 12.98 -98.76 -2.88
CA LYS A 186 12.57 -99.61 -4.02
C LYS A 186 13.61 -100.70 -4.34
N ALA A 187 14.90 -100.38 -4.23
CA ALA A 187 15.97 -101.35 -4.41
C ALA A 187 15.97 -102.41 -3.31
N ASP A 188 15.81 -102.00 -2.04
CA ASP A 188 15.73 -102.92 -0.91
C ASP A 188 14.50 -103.83 -0.99
N TRP A 189 13.35 -103.30 -1.38
CA TRP A 189 12.16 -104.11 -1.66
C TRP A 189 12.42 -105.17 -2.74
N SER A 190 13.15 -104.80 -3.79
CA SER A 190 13.52 -105.74 -4.86
C SER A 190 14.44 -106.85 -4.36
N ARG A 191 15.37 -106.53 -3.44
CA ARG A 191 16.25 -107.51 -2.77
C ARG A 191 15.44 -108.46 -1.89
N VAL A 192 14.57 -107.94 -1.03
CA VAL A 192 13.68 -108.75 -0.17
C VAL A 192 12.84 -109.73 -1.02
N LYS A 193 12.29 -109.26 -2.16
CA LYS A 193 11.55 -110.13 -3.08
C LYS A 193 12.43 -111.24 -3.69
N ALA A 194 13.67 -110.93 -4.02
CA ALA A 194 14.62 -111.92 -4.53
C ALA A 194 15.00 -112.95 -3.44
N ASP A 195 15.26 -112.50 -2.21
CA ASP A 195 15.56 -113.38 -1.08
C ASP A 195 14.37 -114.29 -0.74
N TRP A 196 13.15 -113.75 -0.75
CA TRP A 196 11.93 -114.56 -0.61
C TRP A 196 11.81 -115.65 -1.69
N SER A 197 12.17 -115.31 -2.93
CA SER A 197 12.15 -116.26 -4.04
C SER A 197 13.18 -117.37 -3.86
N ARG A 198 14.36 -117.04 -3.30
CA ARG A 198 15.40 -118.02 -2.93
C ARG A 198 14.95 -118.95 -1.82
N VAL A 199 14.41 -118.39 -0.71
CA VAL A 199 13.86 -119.18 0.40
C VAL A 199 12.78 -120.14 -0.09
N LYS A 200 11.89 -119.70 -0.98
CA LYS A 200 10.85 -120.56 -1.58
C LYS A 200 11.45 -121.69 -2.42
N ALA A 201 12.52 -121.42 -3.18
CA ALA A 201 13.21 -122.42 -3.97
C ALA A 201 13.92 -123.45 -3.07
N ASP A 202 14.62 -122.99 -2.02
CA ASP A 202 15.28 -123.85 -1.04
C ASP A 202 14.27 -124.74 -0.29
N TRP A 203 13.12 -124.17 0.13
CA TRP A 203 12.01 -124.94 0.71
C TRP A 203 11.50 -126.03 -0.23
N SER A 204 11.38 -125.72 -1.53
CA SER A 204 10.93 -126.68 -2.53
C SER A 204 11.93 -127.81 -2.74
N ARG A 205 13.23 -127.53 -2.63
CA ARG A 205 14.31 -128.54 -2.67
C ARG A 205 14.28 -129.47 -1.47
N VAL A 206 14.23 -128.91 -0.25
CA VAL A 206 14.14 -129.70 0.99
C VAL A 206 12.91 -130.61 0.98
N LYS A 207 11.78 -130.15 0.43
CA LYS A 207 10.57 -130.97 0.28
C LYS A 207 10.71 -132.08 -0.77
N ALA A 208 11.59 -131.95 -1.77
CA ALA A 208 11.84 -132.97 -2.79
C ALA A 208 12.84 -134.04 -2.35
N ASP A 209 13.68 -133.73 -1.35
CA ASP A 209 14.66 -134.65 -0.75
C ASP A 209 14.08 -135.46 0.44
N LEU A 210 12.81 -135.23 0.80
CA LEU A 210 12.01 -136.00 1.77
C LEU A 210 11.06 -136.97 1.05
#